data_AF-A0A383E7N7-F1
#
_entry.id   AF-A0A383E7N7-F1
#
_cell.length_a   1.000
_cell.length_b   1.000
_cell.length_c   1.000
_cell.angle_alpha   90.00
_cell.angle_beta   90.00
_cell.angle_gamma   90.00
#
_symmetry.space_group_name_H-M   'P 1'
#
loop_
_entity.id
_entity.type
_entity.pdbx_description
1 polymer ?
#
loop_
_entity_poly.entity_id
_entity_poly.type
_entity_poly.pdbx_seq_one_letter_code
_entity_poly.pdbx_strand_id
1 'polypeptide(L)' 'MTDLDKMFGQDRIMDSPVSELACTGAAVGASLCGYRPIVVHPRMDFMLYAMDAMVNQAAKWSLMF' A
#
# COMPACT_ATOMS: atom_id res chain seq x y z
N MET A 1 5.23 16.05 0.84
CA MET A 1 5.31 15.15 2.01
C MET A 1 6.77 15.07 2.38
N THR A 2 7.22 15.93 3.30
CA THR A 2 8.63 15.99 3.72
C THR A 2 8.66 15.85 5.24
N ASP A 3 9.66 15.16 5.78
CA ASP A 3 9.90 14.95 7.22
C ASP A 3 8.77 14.25 8.01
N LEU A 4 7.90 13.50 7.33
CA LEU A 4 6.83 12.77 8.02
C LEU A 4 7.40 11.71 8.99
N ASP A 5 8.51 11.09 8.63
CA ASP A 5 9.23 10.10 9.44
C ASP A 5 9.65 10.68 10.79
N LYS A 6 10.06 11.95 10.83
CA LYS A 6 10.39 12.67 12.06
C LYS A 6 9.15 13.01 12.90
N MET A 7 8.04 13.30 12.25
CA MET A 7 6.78 13.66 12.92
C MET A 7 6.06 12.46 13.54
N PHE A 8 6.08 11.30 12.86
CA PHE A 8 5.27 10.14 13.23
C PHE A 8 6.08 8.91 13.62
N GLY A 9 7.41 8.96 13.49
CA GLY A 9 8.31 7.85 13.77
C GLY A 9 8.45 6.87 12.61
N GLN A 10 9.59 6.19 12.55
CA GLN A 10 9.87 5.16 11.52
C GLN A 10 8.98 3.92 11.65
N ASP A 11 8.38 3.68 12.82
CA ASP A 11 7.42 2.58 13.02
C ASP A 11 6.12 2.78 12.21
N ARG A 12 5.81 4.02 11.82
CA ARG A 12 4.60 4.38 11.06
C ARG A 12 4.89 4.71 9.61
N ILE A 13 6.12 5.09 9.30
CA ILE A 13 6.53 5.57 7.99
C ILE A 13 7.71 4.75 7.55
N MET A 14 7.42 3.88 6.59
CA MET A 14 8.32 2.85 6.12
C MET A 14 8.66 3.14 4.67
N ASP A 15 9.95 3.16 4.36
CA ASP A 15 10.40 3.17 2.97
C ASP A 15 10.14 1.80 2.35
N SER A 16 9.69 1.82 1.10
CA SER A 16 9.35 0.62 0.37
C SER A 16 10.41 0.31 -0.71
N PRO A 17 10.68 -0.97 -1.01
CA PRO A 17 11.48 -1.33 -2.16
C PRO A 17 10.74 -0.98 -3.46
N VAL A 18 11.47 -0.94 -4.59
CA VAL A 18 10.89 -0.76 -5.93
C VAL A 18 10.16 -2.06 -6.35
N SER A 19 9.00 -2.30 -5.74
CA SER A 19 8.14 -3.45 -5.97
C SER A 19 6.69 -3.11 -5.63
N GLU A 20 6.04 -2.42 -6.54
CA GLU A 20 4.72 -1.82 -6.35
C GLU A 20 3.64 -2.87 -6.06
N LEU A 21 3.74 -4.04 -6.70
CA LEU A 21 2.85 -5.17 -6.42
C LEU A 21 3.00 -5.66 -4.98
N ALA A 22 4.24 -5.87 -4.51
CA ALA A 22 4.50 -6.38 -3.16
C ALA A 22 4.09 -5.35 -2.11
N CYS A 23 4.39 -4.07 -2.32
CA CYS A 23 4.04 -2.98 -1.42
C CYS A 23 2.53 -2.81 -1.30
N THR A 24 1.83 -2.81 -2.43
CA THR A 24 0.37 -2.68 -2.46
C THR A 24 -0.30 -3.93 -1.88
N GLY A 25 0.17 -5.12 -2.23
CA GLY A 25 -0.34 -6.38 -1.67
C GLY A 25 -0.14 -6.47 -0.15
N ALA A 26 1.03 -6.06 0.36
CA ALA A 26 1.28 -5.98 1.80
C ALA A 26 0.33 -5.01 2.50
N ALA A 27 0.04 -3.86 1.89
CA ALA A 27 -0.93 -2.92 2.42
C ALA A 27 -2.36 -3.47 2.40
N VAL A 28 -2.76 -4.19 1.34
CA VAL A 28 -4.05 -4.89 1.33
C VAL A 28 -4.09 -5.89 2.50
N GLY A 29 -3.08 -6.74 2.65
CA GLY A 29 -3.00 -7.68 3.78
C GLY A 29 -3.07 -6.99 5.15
N ALA A 30 -2.32 -5.91 5.35
CA ALA A 30 -2.37 -5.13 6.59
C ALA A 30 -3.77 -4.55 6.85
N SER A 31 -4.46 -4.09 5.80
CA SER A 31 -5.84 -3.58 5.93
C SER A 31 -6.83 -4.66 6.38
N LEU A 32 -6.63 -5.90 5.94
CA LEU A 32 -7.42 -7.06 6.38
C LEU A 32 -7.18 -7.41 7.85
N CYS A 33 -5.97 -7.14 8.35
CA CYS A 33 -5.61 -7.26 9.77
C CYS A 33 -6.12 -6.09 10.64
N GLY A 34 -6.94 -5.18 10.09
CA GLY A 34 -7.53 -4.05 10.82
C GLY A 34 -6.69 -2.78 10.84
N TYR A 35 -5.54 -2.75 10.17
CA TYR A 35 -4.75 -1.52 10.01
C TYR A 35 -5.37 -0.61 8.94
N ARG A 36 -4.90 0.65 8.90
CA ARG A 36 -5.32 1.66 7.91
C ARG A 36 -4.10 2.14 7.10
N PRO A 37 -3.54 1.30 6.23
CA PRO A 37 -2.32 1.63 5.50
C PRO A 37 -2.57 2.67 4.41
N ILE A 38 -1.55 3.48 4.14
CA ILE A 38 -1.53 4.45 3.03
C ILE A 38 -0.30 4.14 2.19
N VAL A 39 -0.49 3.76 0.93
CA VAL A 39 0.59 3.47 -0.02
C VAL A 39 0.68 4.61 -1.03
N VAL A 40 1.89 5.12 -1.23
CA VAL A 40 2.16 6.15 -2.24
C VAL A 40 2.99 5.53 -3.36
N HIS A 41 2.45 5.54 -4.57
CA HIS A 41 3.20 5.18 -5.77
C HIS A 41 4.01 6.41 -6.23
N PRO A 42 5.33 6.28 -6.50
CA PRO A 42 6.17 7.41 -6.86
C PRO A 42 5.75 8.06 -8.19
N ARG A 43 5.20 7.26 -9.11
CA ARG A 43 4.63 7.68 -10.40
C ARG A 43 3.42 6.83 -10.73
N MET A 44 2.49 7.42 -11.48
CA MET A 44 1.29 6.72 -11.95
C MET A 44 1.62 5.56 -12.90
N ASP A 45 2.68 5.65 -13.69
CA ASP A 45 3.08 4.56 -14.62
C ASP A 45 3.43 3.27 -13.88
N PHE A 46 3.98 3.39 -12.67
CA PHE A 46 4.37 2.26 -11.84
C PHE A 46 3.19 1.63 -11.09
N MET A 47 2.11 2.38 -10.88
CA MET A 47 0.86 1.87 -10.32
C MET A 47 0.27 0.73 -11.17
N LEU A 48 0.57 0.68 -12.47
CA LEU A 48 0.15 -0.43 -13.34
C LEU A 48 0.68 -1.80 -12.87
N TYR A 49 1.88 -1.85 -12.27
CA TYR A 49 2.44 -3.10 -11.73
C TYR A 49 1.66 -3.64 -10.53
N ALA A 50 0.89 -2.79 -9.83
CA ALA A 50 0.09 -3.16 -8.67
C ALA A 50 -1.39 -3.44 -8.99
N MET A 51 -1.78 -3.44 -10.27
CA MET A 51 -3.20 -3.50 -10.67
C MET A 51 -3.93 -4.75 -10.16
N ASP A 52 -3.27 -5.90 -10.14
CA ASP A 52 -3.87 -7.11 -9.59
C ASP A 52 -4.24 -6.97 -8.11
N ALA A 53 -3.30 -6.47 -7.29
CA ALA A 53 -3.54 -6.21 -5.87
C ALA A 53 -4.64 -5.17 -5.64
N MET A 54 -4.74 -4.12 -6.47
CA MET A 54 -5.79 -3.10 -6.30
C MET A 54 -7.16 -3.58 -6.76
N VAL A 55 -7.25 -4.16 -7.95
CA VAL A 55 -8.54 -4.44 -8.58
C VAL A 55 -9.12 -5.76 -8.08
N ASN A 56 -8.31 -6.82 -8.02
CA ASN A 56 -8.80 -8.14 -7.66
C ASN A 56 -8.78 -8.35 -6.15
N GLN A 57 -7.72 -7.90 -5.47
CA GLN A 57 -7.61 -8.14 -4.03
C GLN A 57 -8.26 -7.04 -3.20
N ALA A 58 -7.98 -5.75 -3.45
CA ALA A 58 -8.51 -4.67 -2.60
C ALA A 58 -9.98 -4.33 -2.92
N ALA A 59 -10.28 -3.96 -4.17
CA ALA A 59 -11.59 -3.39 -4.53
C ALA A 59 -12.75 -4.38 -4.41
N LYS A 60 -12.49 -5.67 -4.66
CA LYS A 60 -13.52 -6.72 -4.63
C LYS A 60 -13.62 -7.46 -3.30
N TRP A 61 -12.70 -7.23 -2.36
CA TRP A 61 -12.61 -8.03 -1.13
C TRP A 61 -13.94 -8.15 -0.39
N SER A 62 -14.57 -7.01 -0.09
CA SER A 62 -15.83 -6.92 0.68
C SER A 62 -17.04 -7.54 -0.03
N LEU A 63 -16.94 -7.80 -1.34
CA LEU A 63 -17.99 -8.48 -2.09
C LEU A 63 -17.76 -10.00 -2.10
N MET A 64 -16.50 -10.44 -2.06
CA MET A 64 -16.14 -11.85 -2.14
C MET A 64 -16.18 -12.54 -0.75
N PHE A 65 -15.93 -11.79 0.32
CA PHE A 65 -15.90 -12.25 1.71
C PHE A 65 -16.64 -11.28 2.61
#